data_AF-A0A6J5F7D1-F1
#
_entry.id   AF-A0A6J5F7D1-F1
#
_cell.length_a   1.000
_cell.length_b   1.000
_cell.length_c   1.000
_cell.angle_alpha   90.00
_cell.angle_beta   90.00
_cell.angle_gamma   90.00
#
_symmetry.space_group_name_H-M   'P 1'
#
loop_
_entity.id
_entity.type
_entity.pdbx_description
1 polymer ?
#
loop_
_entity_poly.entity_id
_entity_poly.type
_entity_poly.pdbx_seq_one_letter_code
_entity_poly.pdbx_strand_id
1 'polypeptide(L)'
;MPASAEMMVELGRYRRERGLPVLPAPHEDTPLVLPLGKSMKPFTRAALHTIVKGIFAGAAGKLRLRGDGYIARAAQLERASAHWLRHSAGSHMADGDVDLRLIRGQPGPCVADHHEPLPACR
;
A
#
# COMPACT_ATOMS: atom_id res chain seq x y z
N MET A 1 8.03 12.29 -9.55
CA MET A 1 7.46 11.73 -8.31
C MET A 1 8.58 11.62 -7.28
N PRO A 2 8.55 12.39 -6.18
CA PRO A 2 9.50 12.19 -5.08
C PRO A 2 9.25 10.85 -4.38
N ALA A 3 10.32 10.19 -3.96
CA ALA A 3 10.33 8.95 -3.19
C ALA A 3 10.44 9.28 -1.69
N SER A 4 9.60 8.71 -0.83
CA SER A 4 9.77 8.88 0.63
C SER A 4 11.04 8.18 1.11
N ALA A 5 11.61 8.66 2.21
CA ALA A 5 12.80 8.05 2.83
C ALA A 5 12.54 6.60 3.25
N GLU A 6 11.35 6.33 3.81
CA GLU A 6 10.94 4.98 4.20
C GLU A 6 10.91 4.03 3.00
N MET A 7 10.33 4.47 1.87
CA MET A 7 10.32 3.67 0.64
C MET A 7 11.75 3.38 0.14
N MET A 8 12.65 4.35 0.22
CA MET A 8 14.05 4.16 -0.19
C MET A 8 14.80 3.16 0.70
N VAL A 9 14.53 3.17 2.02
CA VAL A 9 15.08 2.18 2.96
C VAL A 9 14.59 0.78 2.62
N GLU A 10 13.29 0.62 2.38
CA GLU A 10 12.68 -0.66 2.05
C GLU A 10 13.14 -1.20 0.69
N LEU A 11 13.26 -0.33 -0.31
CA LEU A 11 13.82 -0.66 -1.62
C LEU A 11 15.27 -1.14 -1.48
N GLY A 12 16.07 -0.45 -0.68
CA GLY A 12 17.46 -0.82 -0.42
C GLY A 12 17.60 -2.19 0.24
N ARG A 13 16.72 -2.50 1.20
CA ARG A 13 16.66 -3.83 1.83
C ARG A 13 16.31 -4.92 0.81
N TYR A 14 15.25 -4.70 0.04
CA TYR A 14 14.82 -5.62 -1.02
C TYR A 14 15.94 -5.91 -2.03
N ARG A 15 16.64 -4.85 -2.50
CA ARG A 15 17.72 -5.00 -3.48
C ARG A 15 18.89 -5.81 -2.91
N ARG A 16 19.28 -5.61 -1.65
CA ARG A 16 20.33 -6.44 -1.01
C ARG A 16 19.95 -7.91 -0.93
N GLU A 17 18.70 -8.23 -0.57
CA GLU A 17 18.20 -9.62 -0.54
C GLU A 17 18.21 -10.26 -1.94
N ARG A 18 18.14 -9.44 -2.99
CA ARG A 18 18.29 -9.86 -4.39
C ARG A 18 19.74 -9.86 -4.90
N GLY A 19 20.72 -9.54 -4.04
CA GLY A 19 22.13 -9.43 -4.44
C GLY A 19 22.44 -8.21 -5.33
N LEU A 20 21.58 -7.19 -5.31
CA LEU A 20 21.73 -5.95 -6.08
C LEU A 20 22.29 -4.82 -5.20
N PRO A 21 22.94 -3.80 -5.80
CA PRO A 21 23.33 -2.58 -5.10
C PRO A 21 22.14 -1.90 -4.41
N VAL A 22 22.35 -1.31 -3.23
CA VAL A 22 21.28 -0.70 -2.40
C VAL A 22 20.47 0.34 -3.17
N LEU A 23 21.15 1.16 -3.98
CA LEU A 23 20.51 2.16 -4.83
C LEU A 23 20.56 1.71 -6.29
N PRO A 24 19.54 2.06 -7.10
CA PRO A 24 19.60 1.85 -8.54
C PRO A 24 20.69 2.72 -9.15
N ALA A 25 21.42 2.17 -10.12
CA ALA A 25 22.35 2.96 -10.91
C ALA A 25 21.58 3.89 -11.87
N PRO A 26 22.15 5.04 -12.25
CA PRO A 26 21.60 5.83 -13.35
C PRO A 26 21.44 4.96 -14.59
N HIS A 27 20.27 5.04 -15.24
CA HIS A 27 19.95 4.28 -16.47
C HIS A 27 19.99 2.75 -16.34
N GLU A 28 19.83 2.20 -15.14
CA GLU A 28 19.68 0.76 -14.95
C GLU A 28 18.32 0.26 -15.49
N ASP A 29 18.34 -0.81 -16.30
CA ASP A 29 17.12 -1.43 -16.88
C ASP A 29 16.47 -2.48 -15.98
N THR A 30 17.06 -2.76 -14.81
CA THR A 30 16.52 -3.74 -13.87
C THR A 30 15.15 -3.31 -13.37
N PRO A 31 14.11 -4.16 -13.49
CA PRO A 31 12.79 -3.88 -12.95
C PRO A 31 12.83 -3.67 -11.43
N LEU A 32 12.03 -2.71 -10.94
CA LEU A 32 11.97 -2.40 -9.51
C LEU A 32 11.52 -3.60 -8.65
N VAL A 33 10.63 -4.42 -9.20
CA VAL A 33 10.14 -5.65 -8.56
C VAL A 33 10.33 -6.81 -9.52
N LEU A 34 11.15 -7.77 -9.10
CA LEU A 34 11.54 -8.94 -9.86
C LEU A 34 10.67 -10.16 -9.52
N PRO A 35 10.41 -11.05 -10.48
CA PRO A 35 9.81 -12.36 -10.24
C PRO A 35 10.52 -13.18 -9.15
N LEU A 36 9.79 -14.14 -8.58
CA LEU A 36 10.40 -15.15 -7.71
C LEU A 36 11.30 -16.08 -8.56
N GLY A 37 12.46 -16.42 -8.02
CA GLY A 37 13.49 -17.19 -8.73
C GLY A 37 14.50 -16.31 -9.46
N LYS A 38 15.10 -16.84 -10.54
CA LYS A 38 16.25 -16.23 -11.24
C LYS A 38 15.87 -15.33 -12.42
N SER A 39 14.57 -15.15 -12.71
CA SER A 39 14.12 -14.34 -13.85
C SER A 39 14.30 -12.85 -13.56
N MET A 40 14.95 -12.15 -14.49
CA MET A 40 15.11 -10.70 -14.46
C MET A 40 14.06 -9.97 -15.31
N LYS A 41 13.13 -10.72 -15.92
CA LYS A 41 12.08 -10.12 -16.76
C LYS A 41 11.06 -9.37 -15.89
N PRO A 42 10.56 -8.20 -16.32
CA PRO A 42 9.51 -7.50 -15.62
C PRO A 42 8.27 -8.38 -15.42
N PHE A 43 7.55 -8.15 -14.31
CA PHE A 43 6.22 -8.72 -14.16
C PHE A 43 5.26 -8.20 -15.23
N THR A 44 4.36 -9.06 -15.69
CA THR A 44 3.14 -8.57 -16.34
C THR A 44 2.26 -7.86 -15.32
N ARG A 45 1.45 -6.90 -15.77
CA ARG A 45 0.46 -6.22 -14.92
C ARG A 45 -0.45 -7.21 -14.17
N ALA A 46 -0.88 -8.28 -14.85
CA ALA A 46 -1.75 -9.30 -14.27
C ALA A 46 -1.03 -10.09 -13.17
N ALA A 47 0.23 -10.49 -13.39
CA ALA A 47 0.99 -11.23 -12.39
C ALA A 47 1.21 -10.41 -11.10
N LEU A 48 1.60 -9.14 -11.24
CA LEU A 48 1.77 -8.26 -10.09
C LEU A 48 0.44 -8.05 -9.34
N HIS A 49 -0.66 -7.85 -10.07
CA HIS A 49 -1.98 -7.73 -9.47
C HIS A 49 -2.36 -8.97 -8.65
N THR A 50 -2.12 -10.17 -9.18
CA THR A 50 -2.41 -11.43 -8.48
C THR A 50 -1.57 -11.59 -7.22
N ILE A 51 -0.29 -11.20 -7.24
CA ILE A 51 0.56 -11.23 -6.04
C ILE A 51 0.00 -10.31 -4.96
N VAL A 52 -0.38 -9.08 -5.33
CA VAL A 52 -0.98 -8.12 -4.39
C VAL A 52 -2.28 -8.69 -3.79
N LYS A 53 -3.14 -9.30 -4.60
CA LYS A 53 -4.35 -9.99 -4.11
C LYS A 53 -4.02 -11.11 -3.12
N GLY A 54 -2.98 -11.91 -3.40
CA GLY A 54 -2.53 -12.99 -2.53
C GLY A 54 -2.04 -12.49 -1.17
N ILE A 55 -1.27 -11.40 -1.14
CA ILE A 55 -0.81 -10.76 0.10
C ILE A 55 -2.00 -10.34 0.97
N PHE A 56 -2.99 -9.68 0.38
CA PHE A 56 -4.19 -9.25 1.10
C PHE A 56 -5.03 -10.42 1.62
N ALA A 57 -5.21 -11.48 0.83
CA ALA A 57 -5.91 -12.68 1.26
C ALA A 57 -5.19 -13.36 2.43
N GLY A 58 -3.86 -13.48 2.36
CA GLY A 58 -3.06 -14.02 3.46
C GLY A 58 -3.15 -13.18 4.73
N ALA A 59 -3.12 -11.85 4.61
CA ALA A 59 -3.32 -10.93 5.74
C ALA A 59 -4.71 -11.08 6.36
N ALA A 60 -5.76 -11.17 5.53
CA ALA A 60 -7.12 -11.42 5.99
C ALA A 60 -7.26 -12.75 6.74
N GLY A 61 -6.65 -13.82 6.22
CA GLY A 61 -6.59 -15.12 6.88
C GLY A 61 -5.96 -15.03 8.27
N LYS A 62 -4.78 -14.42 8.38
CA LYS A 62 -4.11 -14.18 9.68
C LYS A 62 -4.95 -13.33 10.63
N LEU A 63 -5.73 -12.40 10.09
CA LEU A 63 -6.56 -11.50 10.87
C LEU A 63 -7.78 -12.23 11.47
N ARG A 64 -8.39 -13.15 10.72
CA ARG A 64 -9.49 -14.00 11.23
C ARG A 64 -9.06 -14.88 12.39
N LEU A 65 -7.82 -15.38 12.39
CA LEU A 65 -7.27 -16.18 13.48
C LEU A 65 -7.15 -15.41 14.81
N ARG A 66 -7.31 -14.07 14.81
CA ARG A 66 -7.30 -13.25 16.02
C ARG A 66 -8.66 -13.17 16.72
N GLY A 67 -9.71 -13.75 16.15
CA GLY A 67 -11.06 -13.82 16.73
C GLY A 67 -12.11 -12.97 16.01
N ASP A 68 -13.35 -13.13 16.44
CA ASP A 68 -14.55 -12.67 15.72
C ASP A 68 -14.63 -11.14 15.53
N GLY A 69 -14.01 -10.38 16.45
CA GLY A 69 -13.93 -8.92 16.36
C GLY A 69 -13.20 -8.38 15.13
N TYR A 70 -12.52 -9.25 14.36
CA TYR A 70 -11.78 -8.85 13.16
C TYR A 70 -12.40 -9.32 11.84
N ILE A 71 -13.53 -10.02 11.85
CA ILE A 71 -14.16 -10.59 10.64
C ILE A 71 -14.42 -9.51 9.59
N ALA A 72 -15.02 -8.38 9.97
CA ALA A 72 -15.34 -7.30 9.04
C ALA A 72 -14.08 -6.70 8.38
N ARG A 73 -13.01 -6.52 9.16
CA ARG A 73 -11.73 -6.00 8.66
C ARG A 73 -11.04 -7.00 7.73
N ALA A 74 -11.13 -8.29 8.03
CA ALA A 74 -10.61 -9.34 7.16
C ALA A 74 -11.34 -9.36 5.81
N ALA A 75 -12.67 -9.22 5.81
CA ALA A 75 -13.45 -9.14 4.57
C ALA A 75 -13.09 -7.90 3.73
N GLN A 76 -12.82 -6.76 4.36
CA GLN A 76 -12.33 -5.57 3.66
C GLN A 76 -10.96 -5.82 3.01
N LEU A 77 -10.03 -6.44 3.73
CA LEU A 77 -8.70 -6.79 3.21
C LEU A 77 -8.82 -7.72 1.99
N GLU A 78 -9.67 -8.74 2.04
CA GLU A 78 -9.84 -9.66 0.90
C GLU A 78 -10.31 -8.99 -0.39
N ARG A 79 -11.04 -7.88 -0.28
CA ARG A 79 -11.51 -7.11 -1.44
C ARG A 79 -10.44 -6.17 -2.01
N ALA A 80 -9.43 -5.81 -1.23
CA ALA A 80 -8.36 -4.91 -1.66
C ALA A 80 -7.56 -5.48 -2.85
N SER A 81 -6.99 -4.59 -3.67
CA SER A 81 -6.27 -4.90 -4.90
C SER A 81 -5.18 -3.86 -5.19
N ALA A 82 -4.38 -4.07 -6.24
CA ALA A 82 -3.39 -3.07 -6.67
C ALA A 82 -4.03 -1.73 -7.09
N HIS A 83 -5.25 -1.77 -7.63
CA HIS A 83 -6.00 -0.56 -7.96
C HIS A 83 -6.46 0.17 -6.71
N TRP A 84 -6.98 -0.57 -5.71
CA TRP A 84 -7.32 0.00 -4.42
C TRP A 84 -6.12 0.68 -3.76
N LEU A 85 -4.94 0.04 -3.76
CA LEU A 85 -3.69 0.64 -3.26
C LEU A 85 -3.36 1.97 -3.95
N ARG A 86 -3.49 2.02 -5.29
CA ARG A 86 -3.23 3.25 -6.04
C ARG A 86 -4.21 4.37 -5.66
N HIS A 87 -5.48 4.03 -5.44
CA HIS A 87 -6.48 5.01 -5.00
C HIS A 87 -6.22 5.49 -3.58
N SER A 88 -5.96 4.57 -2.63
CA SER A 88 -5.62 4.93 -1.26
C SER A 88 -4.37 5.78 -1.21
N ALA A 89 -3.28 5.38 -1.89
CA ALA A 89 -2.05 6.18 -1.95
C ALA A 89 -2.28 7.56 -2.60
N GLY A 90 -3.12 7.63 -3.64
CA GLY A 90 -3.50 8.89 -4.28
C GLY A 90 -4.25 9.84 -3.35
N SER A 91 -5.27 9.34 -2.65
CA SER A 91 -5.99 10.09 -1.62
C SER A 91 -5.06 10.49 -0.48
N HIS A 92 -4.23 9.58 0.03
CA HIS A 92 -3.25 9.86 1.07
C HIS A 92 -2.17 10.88 0.67
N MET A 93 -1.74 10.91 -0.59
CA MET A 93 -0.83 11.95 -1.09
C MET A 93 -1.50 13.31 -1.22
N ALA A 94 -2.83 13.35 -1.43
CA ALA A 94 -3.61 14.58 -1.40
C ALA A 94 -3.86 15.06 0.05
N ASP A 95 -3.99 14.12 1.00
CA ASP A 95 -4.28 14.39 2.42
C ASP A 95 -3.02 14.54 3.30
N GLY A 96 -1.84 14.14 2.80
CA GLY A 96 -0.52 14.53 3.32
C GLY A 96 -0.10 13.96 4.69
N ASP A 97 -0.25 12.66 4.97
CA ASP A 97 0.61 11.92 5.93
C ASP A 97 0.27 10.41 5.88
N VAL A 98 1.24 9.50 6.02
CA VAL A 98 0.96 8.07 6.21
C VAL A 98 1.89 7.46 7.25
N ASP A 99 1.28 6.92 8.31
CA ASP A 99 1.80 5.74 9.01
C ASP A 99 0.89 4.53 8.68
N LEU A 100 1.47 3.53 8.01
CA LEU A 100 0.82 2.26 7.64
C LEU A 100 0.39 1.40 8.85
N ARG A 101 0.66 1.86 10.08
CA ARG A 101 0.13 1.27 11.32
C ARG A 101 -1.31 1.66 11.63
N LEU A 102 -1.93 2.53 10.82
CA LEU A 102 -3.32 2.94 11.00
C LEU A 102 -4.34 2.08 10.24
N ILE A 103 -4.24 0.75 10.32
CA ILE A 103 -5.44 -0.10 10.21
C ILE A 103 -6.07 -0.19 11.60
N ARG A 104 -6.51 0.95 12.13
CA ARG A 104 -7.26 1.08 13.40
C ARG A 104 -8.56 1.82 13.11
N GLY A 105 -9.65 1.34 13.71
CA GLY A 105 -11.00 1.47 13.16
C GLY A 105 -11.78 2.74 13.50
N GLN A 106 -12.61 3.14 12.52
CA GLN A 106 -14.03 3.57 12.54
C GLN A 106 -14.47 4.65 13.56
N PRO A 107 -15.26 5.67 13.16
CA PRO A 107 -16.66 5.48 12.76
C PRO A 107 -17.06 6.20 11.45
N GLY A 108 -18.23 5.83 10.90
CA GLY A 108 -18.77 6.41 9.66
C GLY A 108 -18.98 7.93 9.76
N PRO A 109 -19.04 8.64 8.62
CA PRO A 109 -19.25 10.08 8.63
C PRO A 109 -20.64 10.42 9.17
N CYS A 110 -20.69 11.28 10.18
CA CYS A 110 -21.88 12.06 10.50
C CYS A 110 -22.21 12.93 9.29
N VAL A 111 -23.45 12.84 8.81
CA VAL A 111 -23.99 13.77 7.82
C VAL A 111 -24.06 15.15 8.46
N ALA A 112 -23.44 16.16 7.84
CA ALA A 112 -23.59 17.55 8.23
C ALA A 112 -24.50 18.24 7.21
N ASP A 113 -25.66 18.69 7.69
CA ASP A 113 -26.58 19.55 6.96
C ASP A 113 -25.91 20.87 6.56
N HIS A 114 -26.22 21.33 5.36
CA HIS A 114 -25.81 22.61 4.80
C HIS A 114 -26.60 23.77 5.43
N HIS A 115 -25.93 24.73 6.08
CA HIS A 115 -26.14 26.18 5.90
C HIS A 115 -25.04 27.03 6.58
N GLU A 116 -24.12 27.60 5.77
CA GLU A 116 -23.53 28.98 5.77
C GLU A 116 -23.18 29.77 7.08
N PRO A 117 -22.33 30.84 7.01
CA PRO A 117 -20.89 30.91 6.73
C PRO A 117 -20.02 31.40 7.92
N LEU A 118 -18.70 31.27 7.74
CA LEU A 118 -17.58 31.71 8.60
C LEU A 118 -17.55 33.23 8.89
N PRO A 119 -16.75 33.67 9.88
CA PRO A 119 -15.54 34.38 9.45
C PRO A 119 -14.23 34.08 10.22
N ALA A 120 -13.16 34.34 9.46
CA ALA A 120 -11.84 34.84 9.83
C ALA A 120 -10.83 33.91 10.53
N CYS A 121 -9.78 33.61 9.74
CA CYS A 121 -8.44 33.27 10.19
C CYS A 121 -7.92 34.23 11.27
N ARG A 122 -7.34 33.67 12.33
CA ARG A 122 -6.06 34.13 12.87
C ARG A 122 -5.32 33.02 13.59
#